data_AF-A0A7C4JUN5-F1
#
_entry.id   AF-A0A7C4JUN5-F1
#
_cell.length_a   1.000
_cell.length_b   1.000
_cell.length_c   1.000
_cell.angle_alpha   90.00
_cell.angle_beta   90.00
_cell.angle_gamma   90.00
#
_symmetry.space_group_name_H-M   'P 1'
#
loop_
_entity.id
_entity.type
_entity.pdbx_description
1 polymer ?
#
loop_
_entity_poly.entity_id
_entity_poly.type
_entity_poly.pdbx_seq_one_letter_code
_entity_poly.pdbx_strand_id
1 'polypeptide(L)'
;MHKKEAIVWIFGLLAISASLSACLKEVQLPLFRLTVEKGSGSGNYPAGASVRVVADPPGSQRFLGWEGDTVHLDRTDNPEAHCTMPDSNIVLMAYCLPKDEPSFRYEVFPIIQQYCAIDQCHKNSIKQPDFDSYEAVVASATKMELYLEIGFMPLGSSLPPNKKQLLLNWLRQGHKNN
;
A
#
# COMPACT_ATOMS: atom_id res chain seq x y z
N MET A 1 101.41 -19.38 -0.71
CA MET A 1 100.33 -20.04 -1.50
C MET A 1 99.30 -20.56 -0.50
N HIS A 2 98.12 -19.91 -0.38
CA HIS A 2 96.83 -20.37 -0.97
C HIS A 2 96.37 -21.71 -0.36
N LYS A 3 95.19 -21.93 0.25
CA LYS A 3 93.85 -21.28 0.39
C LYS A 3 93.15 -22.04 1.57
N LYS A 4 92.53 -21.40 2.57
CA LYS A 4 91.06 -21.19 2.78
C LYS A 4 90.13 -22.26 2.15
N GLU A 5 89.12 -22.86 2.77
CA GLU A 5 87.86 -22.37 3.38
C GLU A 5 87.16 -23.62 4.03
N ALA A 6 86.25 -23.55 5.01
CA ALA A 6 84.83 -23.34 4.74
C ALA A 6 84.05 -22.80 5.95
N ILE A 7 83.44 -21.66 5.72
CA ILE A 7 82.53 -20.90 6.58
C ILE A 7 81.12 -21.48 6.46
N VAL A 8 80.46 -21.68 7.61
CA VAL A 8 79.04 -22.03 7.73
C VAL A 8 78.21 -20.79 7.39
N TRP A 9 77.34 -20.88 6.39
CA TRP A 9 76.35 -19.85 6.08
C TRP A 9 74.96 -20.32 6.54
N ILE A 10 74.46 -19.71 7.61
CA ILE A 10 73.04 -19.75 7.99
C ILE A 10 72.37 -18.63 7.21
N PHE A 11 71.60 -18.95 6.18
CA PHE A 11 70.69 -18.00 5.56
C PHE A 11 69.32 -18.11 6.24
N GLY A 12 68.98 -17.09 7.03
CA GLY A 12 67.61 -16.82 7.42
C GLY A 12 66.82 -16.29 6.22
N LEU A 13 65.61 -16.82 6.01
CA LEU A 13 64.63 -16.20 5.14
C LEU A 13 63.39 -15.86 5.96
N LEU A 14 63.19 -14.56 6.10
CA LEU A 14 62.12 -13.88 6.81
C LEU A 14 60.77 -14.28 6.20
N ALA A 15 59.82 -14.70 7.04
CA ALA A 15 58.42 -14.83 6.63
C ALA A 15 57.88 -13.43 6.33
N ILE A 16 57.71 -13.11 5.04
CA ILE A 16 56.98 -11.92 4.60
C ILE A 16 55.52 -12.32 4.49
N SER A 17 54.73 -12.13 5.56
CA SER A 17 53.28 -12.07 5.38
C SER A 17 52.97 -10.71 4.74
N ALA A 18 52.83 -10.68 3.42
CA ALA A 18 52.28 -9.54 2.74
C ALA A 18 50.80 -9.44 3.13
N SER A 19 50.44 -8.47 3.97
CA SER A 19 49.04 -8.08 4.11
C SER A 19 48.65 -7.33 2.85
N LEU A 20 47.81 -7.96 2.01
CA LEU A 20 47.04 -7.27 0.99
C LEU A 20 46.02 -6.40 1.74
N SER A 21 46.42 -5.18 2.10
CA SER A 21 45.49 -4.16 2.57
C SER A 21 44.67 -3.73 1.35
N ALA A 22 43.55 -4.41 1.14
CA ALA A 22 42.56 -4.04 0.16
C ALA A 22 42.08 -2.62 0.49
N CYS A 23 42.50 -1.63 -0.29
CA CYS A 23 41.93 -0.28 -0.25
C CYS A 23 40.55 -0.32 -0.93
N LEU A 24 39.62 -1.10 -0.38
CA LEU A 24 38.23 -1.08 -0.80
C LEU A 24 37.61 0.13 -0.10
N LYS A 25 37.47 1.24 -0.83
CA LYS A 25 36.71 2.38 -0.34
C LYS A 25 35.26 1.93 -0.29
N GLU A 26 34.72 1.72 0.91
CA GLU A 26 33.30 1.37 1.08
C GLU A 26 32.45 2.42 0.35
N VAL A 27 31.76 1.99 -0.71
CA VAL A 27 30.76 2.83 -1.38
C VAL A 27 29.53 2.84 -0.49
N GLN A 28 29.48 3.84 0.39
CA GLN A 28 28.30 4.09 1.24
C GLN A 28 27.18 4.61 0.33
N LEU A 29 26.18 3.77 0.06
CA LEU A 29 24.99 4.15 -0.69
C LEU A 29 24.11 5.07 0.18
N PRO A 30 23.50 6.12 -0.40
CA PRO A 30 22.55 6.94 0.35
C PRO A 30 21.36 6.08 0.79
N LEU A 31 20.92 6.30 2.02
CA LEU A 31 19.73 5.66 2.57
C LEU A 31 18.57 6.64 2.64
N PHE A 32 17.37 6.16 2.34
CA PHE A 32 16.13 6.89 2.36
C PHE A 32 15.18 6.30 3.39
N ARG A 33 14.43 7.17 4.08
CA ARG A 33 13.53 6.79 5.15
C ARG A 33 12.18 6.33 4.59
N LEU A 34 11.82 5.10 4.93
CA LEU A 34 10.44 4.59 4.86
C LEU A 34 9.77 4.79 6.22
N THR A 35 8.64 5.48 6.24
CA THR A 35 7.75 5.55 7.40
C THR A 35 6.47 4.78 7.08
N VAL A 36 6.20 3.73 7.84
CA VAL A 36 4.96 2.96 7.78
C VAL A 36 4.12 3.26 9.02
N GLU A 37 2.98 3.90 8.82
CA GLU A 37 2.01 4.21 9.86
C GLU A 37 0.93 3.13 9.93
N LYS A 38 0.51 2.77 11.15
CA LYS A 38 -0.45 1.68 11.43
C LYS A 38 -0.03 0.35 10.79
N GLY A 39 1.28 0.11 10.72
CA GLY A 39 1.87 -1.07 10.12
C GLY A 39 3.35 -1.21 10.49
N SER A 40 4.01 -2.13 9.82
CA SER A 40 5.43 -2.48 10.00
C SER A 40 6.20 -2.41 8.67
N GLY A 41 7.52 -2.30 8.76
CA GLY A 41 8.42 -2.13 7.62
C GLY A 41 9.14 -0.77 7.58
N SER A 42 8.91 0.11 8.56
CA SER A 42 9.66 1.37 8.71
C SER A 42 11.17 1.14 8.85
N GLY A 43 11.97 2.00 8.26
CA GLY A 43 13.43 1.90 8.31
C GLY A 43 14.14 2.85 7.34
N ASN A 44 15.46 2.74 7.27
CA ASN A 44 16.27 3.44 6.27
C ASN A 44 16.83 2.42 5.28
N TYR A 45 16.59 2.63 3.99
CA TYR A 45 16.88 1.66 2.93
C TYR A 45 17.55 2.34 1.74
N PRO A 46 18.44 1.65 1.01
CA PRO A 46 18.95 2.20 -0.25
C PRO A 46 17.83 2.21 -1.31
N ALA A 47 17.94 3.13 -2.27
CA ALA A 47 17.04 3.14 -3.42
C ALA A 47 17.06 1.79 -4.16
N GLY A 48 15.90 1.35 -4.64
CA GLY A 48 15.68 0.06 -5.30
C GLY A 48 15.51 -1.12 -4.34
N ALA A 49 15.68 -0.94 -3.03
CA ALA A 49 15.41 -2.01 -2.07
C ALA A 49 13.93 -2.42 -2.12
N SER A 50 13.66 -3.72 -2.13
CA SER A 50 12.32 -4.28 -1.93
C SER A 50 12.10 -4.54 -0.44
N VAL A 51 11.22 -3.76 0.18
CA VAL A 51 10.92 -3.81 1.61
C VAL A 51 9.52 -4.38 1.80
N ARG A 52 9.41 -5.47 2.57
CA ARG A 52 8.11 -6.02 2.96
C ARG A 52 7.46 -5.10 3.99
N VAL A 53 6.24 -4.66 3.69
CA VAL A 53 5.39 -3.88 4.61
C VAL A 53 4.16 -4.69 4.99
N VAL A 54 3.72 -4.56 6.23
CA VAL A 54 2.54 -5.27 6.74
C VAL A 54 1.67 -4.31 7.54
N ALA A 55 0.40 -4.21 7.19
CA ALA A 55 -0.59 -3.47 7.93
C ALA A 55 -0.84 -4.12 9.29
N ASP A 56 -0.98 -3.31 10.34
CA ASP A 56 -1.25 -3.75 11.70
C ASP A 56 -2.54 -3.06 12.22
N PRO A 57 -3.71 -3.44 11.69
CA PRO A 57 -4.98 -2.88 12.13
C PRO A 57 -5.22 -3.20 13.62
N PRO A 58 -5.58 -2.21 14.46
CA PRO A 58 -6.02 -2.46 15.83
C PRO A 58 -7.17 -3.48 15.87
N GLY A 59 -7.29 -4.29 16.93
CA GLY A 59 -8.11 -5.51 16.91
C GLY A 59 -9.60 -5.37 16.50
N SER A 60 -10.25 -4.24 16.76
CA SER A 60 -11.63 -3.97 16.33
C SER A 60 -11.75 -3.43 14.90
N GLN A 61 -10.63 -3.14 14.26
CA GLN A 61 -10.54 -2.60 12.91
C GLN A 61 -10.11 -3.67 11.90
N ARG A 62 -10.25 -3.32 10.62
CA ARG A 62 -9.80 -4.10 9.48
C ARG A 62 -9.11 -3.18 8.48
N PHE A 63 -8.10 -3.72 7.80
CA PHE A 63 -7.42 -3.06 6.70
C PHE A 63 -8.36 -2.90 5.50
N LEU A 64 -8.22 -1.78 4.80
CA LEU A 64 -8.96 -1.43 3.58
C LEU A 64 -8.05 -1.11 2.41
N GLY A 65 -6.87 -0.57 2.67
CA GLY A 65 -5.91 -0.22 1.65
C GLY A 65 -4.72 0.51 2.25
N TRP A 66 -3.65 0.60 1.46
CA TRP A 66 -2.55 1.50 1.74
C TRP A 66 -2.85 2.90 1.20
N GLU A 67 -2.35 3.92 1.89
CA GLU A 67 -2.41 5.33 1.51
C GLU A 67 -1.03 5.99 1.61
N GLY A 68 -0.89 7.20 1.05
CA GLY A 68 0.39 7.88 0.92
C GLY A 68 1.09 7.53 -0.40
N ASP A 69 2.40 7.28 -0.35
CA ASP A 69 3.28 7.05 -1.51
C ASP A 69 3.13 5.64 -2.11
N THR A 70 1.88 5.21 -2.30
CA THR A 70 1.48 3.86 -2.72
C THR A 70 1.90 3.46 -4.12
N VAL A 71 2.36 4.42 -4.95
CA VAL A 71 2.94 4.15 -6.28
C VAL A 71 4.16 3.22 -6.21
N HIS A 72 4.79 3.13 -5.04
CA HIS A 72 5.94 2.26 -4.80
C HIS A 72 5.57 0.86 -4.30
N LEU A 73 4.27 0.58 -4.08
CA LEU A 73 3.77 -0.73 -3.67
C LEU A 73 3.40 -1.60 -4.88
N ASP A 74 3.68 -2.89 -4.78
CA ASP A 74 3.18 -3.89 -5.73
C ASP A 74 1.66 -4.09 -5.63
N ARG A 75 1.11 -3.97 -4.42
CA ARG A 75 -0.31 -4.15 -4.11
C ARG A 75 -0.75 -3.14 -3.06
N THR A 76 -1.75 -2.34 -3.38
CA THR A 76 -2.31 -1.35 -2.45
C THR A 76 -3.51 -1.88 -1.67
N ASP A 77 -4.10 -3.01 -2.11
CA ASP A 77 -5.31 -3.63 -1.57
C ASP A 77 -5.03 -4.86 -0.69
N ASN A 78 -3.75 -5.18 -0.46
CA ASN A 78 -3.33 -6.31 0.36
C ASN A 78 -2.68 -5.82 1.66
N PRO A 79 -3.07 -6.33 2.85
CA PRO A 79 -2.41 -5.97 4.11
C PRO A 79 -0.92 -6.31 4.13
N GLU A 80 -0.46 -7.22 3.27
CA GLU A 80 0.96 -7.48 3.03
C GLU A 80 1.32 -7.05 1.61
N ALA A 81 2.36 -6.22 1.49
CA ALA A 81 2.84 -5.68 0.22
C ALA A 81 4.36 -5.51 0.22
N HIS A 82 4.94 -5.32 -0.95
CA HIS A 82 6.34 -4.99 -1.14
C HIS A 82 6.50 -3.57 -1.67
N CYS A 83 7.25 -2.75 -0.94
CA CYS A 83 7.62 -1.40 -1.32
C CYS A 83 8.97 -1.39 -2.03
N THR A 84 9.01 -0.88 -3.25
CA THR A 84 10.28 -0.58 -3.95
C THR A 84 10.73 0.82 -3.57
N MET A 85 11.77 0.92 -2.74
CA MET A 85 12.20 2.20 -2.20
C MET A 85 12.70 3.15 -3.29
N PRO A 86 12.17 4.39 -3.37
CA PRO A 86 12.68 5.40 -4.29
C PRO A 86 13.98 6.04 -3.75
N ASP A 87 14.51 6.97 -4.52
CA ASP A 87 15.60 7.86 -4.14
C ASP A 87 15.12 9.07 -3.32
N SER A 88 14.08 8.87 -2.50
CA SER A 88 13.48 9.87 -1.64
C SER A 88 12.82 9.23 -0.42
N ASN A 89 12.59 10.02 0.62
CA ASN A 89 11.84 9.56 1.79
C ASN A 89 10.35 9.45 1.44
N ILE A 90 9.70 8.40 1.93
CA ILE A 90 8.28 8.15 1.66
C ILE A 90 7.52 7.76 2.92
N VAL A 91 6.21 7.98 2.87
CA VAL A 91 5.28 7.63 3.93
C VAL A 91 4.17 6.75 3.36
N LEU A 92 3.97 5.61 4.00
CA LEU A 92 2.84 4.71 3.76
C LEU A 92 1.99 4.65 5.03
N MET A 93 0.68 4.68 4.88
CA MET A 93 -0.26 4.51 5.98
C MET A 93 -1.22 3.36 5.67
N ALA A 94 -1.37 2.42 6.60
CA ALA A 94 -2.46 1.45 6.51
C ALA A 94 -3.79 2.13 6.88
N TYR A 95 -4.70 2.20 5.90
CA TYR A 95 -6.05 2.69 6.13
C TYR A 95 -6.92 1.57 6.74
N CYS A 96 -7.48 1.85 7.91
CA CYS A 96 -8.21 0.88 8.72
C CYS A 96 -9.50 1.50 9.28
N LEU A 97 -10.59 0.73 9.26
CA LEU A 97 -11.88 1.11 9.84
C LEU A 97 -12.41 0.03 10.79
N PRO A 98 -13.31 0.37 11.73
CA PRO A 98 -14.06 -0.62 12.48
C PRO A 98 -14.69 -1.68 11.57
N LYS A 99 -14.70 -2.94 12.01
CA LYS A 99 -15.17 -4.07 11.18
C LYS A 99 -16.62 -3.93 10.70
N ASP A 100 -17.45 -3.23 11.47
CA ASP A 100 -18.88 -3.01 11.25
C ASP A 100 -19.21 -1.68 10.52
N GLU A 101 -18.20 -0.88 10.21
CA GLU A 101 -18.35 0.39 9.51
C GLU A 101 -17.98 0.22 8.02
N PRO A 102 -18.89 0.50 7.08
CA PRO A 102 -18.55 0.54 5.65
C PRO A 102 -17.73 1.77 5.30
N SER A 103 -16.73 1.62 4.43
CA SER A 103 -16.03 2.75 3.80
C SER A 103 -16.78 3.26 2.58
N PHE A 104 -16.95 4.58 2.48
CA PHE A 104 -17.42 5.18 1.24
C PHE A 104 -16.43 4.91 0.11
N ARG A 105 -15.16 5.28 0.31
CA ARG A 105 -14.14 5.24 -0.73
C ARG A 105 -13.82 3.83 -1.23
N TYR A 106 -13.62 2.88 -0.31
CA TYR A 106 -13.09 1.56 -0.65
C TYR A 106 -14.16 0.50 -0.94
N GLU A 107 -15.40 0.69 -0.47
CA GLU A 107 -16.42 -0.35 -0.56
C GLU A 107 -17.70 0.15 -1.27
N VAL A 108 -18.27 1.26 -0.81
CA VAL A 108 -19.55 1.78 -1.32
C VAL A 108 -19.40 2.37 -2.71
N PHE A 109 -18.44 3.26 -2.91
CA PHE A 109 -18.28 3.99 -4.16
C PHE A 109 -17.97 3.04 -5.34
N PRO A 110 -17.11 2.02 -5.22
CA PRO A 110 -16.96 1.00 -6.28
C PRO A 110 -18.26 0.27 -6.62
N ILE A 111 -19.11 -0.04 -5.63
CA ILE A 111 -20.42 -0.65 -5.89
C ILE A 111 -21.31 0.34 -6.65
N ILE A 112 -21.35 1.61 -6.24
CA ILE A 112 -22.13 2.65 -6.94
C ILE A 112 -21.65 2.82 -8.37
N GLN A 113 -20.34 2.91 -8.59
CA GLN A 113 -19.76 3.03 -9.94
C GLN A 113 -20.14 1.82 -10.81
N GLN A 114 -20.09 0.61 -10.24
CA GLN A 114 -20.36 -0.62 -10.98
C GLN A 114 -21.85 -0.83 -11.31
N TYR A 115 -22.75 -0.52 -10.38
CA TYR A 115 -24.17 -0.92 -10.48
C TYR A 115 -25.15 0.24 -10.64
N CYS A 116 -24.73 1.47 -10.37
CA CYS A 116 -25.63 2.62 -10.33
C CYS A 116 -25.21 3.70 -11.34
N ALA A 117 -23.92 4.05 -11.41
CA ALA A 117 -23.37 5.06 -12.32
C ALA A 117 -23.25 4.57 -13.78
N ILE A 118 -24.34 4.00 -14.29
CA ILE A 118 -24.48 3.50 -15.66
C ILE A 118 -24.89 4.66 -16.57
N ASP A 119 -24.31 4.70 -17.77
CA ASP A 119 -24.61 5.72 -18.79
C ASP A 119 -26.12 5.80 -19.06
N GLN A 120 -26.66 7.00 -19.15
CA GLN A 120 -28.09 7.31 -19.24
C GLN A 120 -28.94 6.95 -18.01
N CYS A 121 -28.40 6.22 -17.01
CA CYS A 121 -29.05 5.98 -15.72
C CYS A 121 -28.59 7.00 -14.69
N HIS A 122 -27.47 6.80 -14.01
CA HIS A 122 -26.89 7.77 -13.05
C HIS A 122 -25.48 8.21 -13.47
N LYS A 123 -25.27 8.33 -14.78
CA LYS A 123 -24.09 8.90 -15.41
C LYS A 123 -24.47 9.47 -16.76
N ASN A 124 -24.05 10.69 -17.07
CA ASN A 124 -24.40 11.40 -18.31
C ASN A 124 -25.92 11.40 -18.60
N SER A 125 -26.75 11.48 -17.55
CA SER A 125 -28.21 11.45 -17.68
C SER A 125 -28.80 12.85 -17.57
N ILE A 126 -29.78 13.17 -18.42
CA ILE A 126 -30.54 14.42 -18.29
C ILE A 126 -31.70 14.31 -17.27
N LYS A 127 -32.03 13.09 -16.84
CA LYS A 127 -33.21 12.80 -15.98
C LYS A 127 -32.85 12.46 -14.55
N GLN A 128 -31.61 12.08 -14.30
CA GLN A 128 -31.15 11.54 -13.03
C GLN A 128 -29.83 12.21 -12.64
N PRO A 129 -29.51 12.29 -11.35
CA PRO A 129 -28.22 12.78 -10.90
C PRO A 129 -27.10 11.82 -11.32
N ASP A 130 -25.93 12.40 -11.62
CA ASP A 130 -24.71 11.65 -11.86
C ASP A 130 -24.09 11.22 -10.53
N PHE A 131 -23.83 9.92 -10.37
CA PHE A 131 -23.21 9.36 -9.18
C PHE A 131 -21.70 9.25 -9.36
N ASP A 132 -21.02 10.38 -9.56
CA ASP A 132 -19.58 10.48 -9.81
C ASP A 132 -18.77 11.02 -8.62
N SER A 133 -19.46 11.45 -7.56
CA SER A 133 -18.88 12.10 -6.39
C SER A 133 -19.65 11.73 -5.13
N TYR A 134 -19.01 11.92 -3.97
CA TYR A 134 -19.66 11.71 -2.67
C TYR A 134 -20.91 12.58 -2.53
N GLU A 135 -20.78 13.87 -2.83
CA GLU A 135 -21.85 14.87 -2.69
C GLU A 135 -23.08 14.51 -3.52
N ALA A 136 -22.88 14.08 -4.76
CA ALA A 136 -23.97 13.70 -5.65
C ALA A 136 -24.68 12.41 -5.20
N VAL A 137 -23.92 11.44 -4.67
CA VAL A 137 -24.49 10.22 -4.09
C VAL A 137 -25.32 10.55 -2.86
N VAL A 138 -24.78 11.30 -1.89
CA VAL A 138 -25.48 11.56 -0.62
C VAL A 138 -26.69 12.47 -0.81
N ALA A 139 -26.69 13.35 -1.81
CA ALA A 139 -27.89 14.10 -2.21
C ALA A 139 -29.08 13.20 -2.58
N SER A 140 -28.82 11.94 -2.95
CA SER A 140 -29.83 10.93 -3.28
C SER A 140 -30.01 9.85 -2.22
N ALA A 141 -29.34 9.94 -1.06
CA ALA A 141 -29.24 8.86 -0.07
C ALA A 141 -30.62 8.31 0.38
N THR A 142 -31.57 9.18 0.73
CA THR A 142 -32.91 8.75 1.18
C THR A 142 -33.68 8.02 0.10
N LYS A 143 -33.62 8.50 -1.16
CA LYS A 143 -34.28 7.81 -2.29
C LYS A 143 -33.56 6.50 -2.62
N MET A 144 -32.24 6.49 -2.54
CA MET A 144 -31.42 5.31 -2.76
C MET A 144 -31.78 4.21 -1.75
N GLU A 145 -31.87 4.53 -0.46
CA GLU A 145 -32.29 3.56 0.57
C GLU A 145 -33.66 2.97 0.24
N LEU A 146 -34.65 3.83 -0.01
CA LEU A 146 -36.02 3.40 -0.32
C LEU A 146 -36.06 2.48 -1.56
N TYR A 147 -35.41 2.87 -2.66
CA TYR A 147 -35.44 2.11 -3.91
C TYR A 147 -34.66 0.81 -3.87
N LEU A 148 -33.57 0.76 -3.09
CA LEU A 148 -32.87 -0.48 -2.81
C LEU A 148 -33.76 -1.42 -1.99
N GLU A 149 -34.41 -0.92 -0.93
CA GLU A 149 -35.28 -1.71 -0.05
C GLU A 149 -36.43 -2.38 -0.80
N ILE A 150 -37.21 -1.59 -1.54
CA ILE A 150 -38.36 -2.10 -2.30
C ILE A 150 -37.96 -2.85 -3.59
N GLY A 151 -36.66 -2.94 -3.89
CA GLY A 151 -36.15 -3.65 -5.07
C GLY A 151 -36.46 -2.96 -6.40
N PHE A 152 -36.71 -1.64 -6.38
CA PHE A 152 -36.97 -0.85 -7.58
C PHE A 152 -35.68 -0.56 -8.37
N MET A 153 -34.54 -0.45 -7.67
CA MET A 153 -33.23 -0.20 -8.28
C MET A 153 -32.21 -1.26 -7.86
N PRO A 154 -31.23 -1.57 -8.73
CA PRO A 154 -31.05 -1.04 -10.10
C PRO A 154 -32.02 -1.67 -11.13
N LEU A 155 -32.38 -0.91 -12.18
CA LEU A 155 -33.19 -1.41 -13.29
C LEU A 155 -32.35 -2.27 -14.24
N GLY A 156 -32.92 -3.37 -14.74
CA GLY A 156 -32.29 -4.20 -15.79
C GLY A 156 -31.06 -5.01 -15.35
N SER A 157 -30.64 -4.92 -14.08
CA SER A 157 -29.61 -5.74 -13.47
C SER A 157 -29.99 -6.04 -12.02
N SER A 158 -29.34 -7.05 -11.41
CA SER A 158 -29.53 -7.34 -9.99
C SER A 158 -28.29 -6.90 -9.22
N LEU A 159 -28.50 -6.08 -8.19
CA LEU A 159 -27.46 -5.81 -7.19
C LEU A 159 -27.30 -7.05 -6.30
N PRO A 160 -26.09 -7.65 -6.23
CA PRO A 160 -25.86 -8.82 -5.38
C PRO A 160 -26.27 -8.57 -3.92
N PRO A 161 -26.88 -9.54 -3.21
CA PRO A 161 -27.43 -9.34 -1.87
C PRO A 161 -26.42 -8.77 -0.86
N ASN A 162 -25.17 -9.23 -0.89
CA ASN A 162 -24.11 -8.72 -0.02
C ASN A 162 -23.76 -7.25 -0.31
N LYS A 163 -23.76 -6.83 -1.58
CA LYS A 163 -23.51 -5.44 -1.99
C LYS A 163 -24.69 -4.55 -1.63
N LYS A 164 -25.93 -5.03 -1.82
CA LYS A 164 -27.15 -4.35 -1.34
C LYS A 164 -27.09 -4.12 0.17
N GLN A 165 -26.74 -5.14 0.94
CA GLN A 165 -26.64 -5.03 2.40
C GLN A 165 -25.56 -4.02 2.80
N LEU A 166 -24.39 -4.02 2.14
CA LEU A 166 -23.33 -3.06 2.42
C LEU A 166 -23.78 -1.62 2.15
N LEU A 167 -24.41 -1.35 1.00
CA LEU A 167 -24.95 -0.03 0.69
C LEU A 167 -26.01 0.43 1.70
N LEU A 168 -26.95 -0.45 2.05
CA LEU A 168 -27.99 -0.15 3.04
C LEU A 168 -27.38 0.12 4.43
N ASN A 169 -26.38 -0.65 4.84
CA ASN A 169 -25.66 -0.41 6.09
C ASN A 169 -25.01 0.97 6.09
N TRP A 170 -24.32 1.34 5.01
CA TRP A 170 -23.69 2.66 4.89
C TRP A 170 -24.71 3.80 4.95
N LEU A 171 -25.82 3.70 4.19
CA LEU A 171 -26.89 4.69 4.17
C LEU A 171 -27.47 4.93 5.58
N ARG A 172 -27.71 3.84 6.32
CA ARG A 172 -28.30 3.84 7.67
C ARG A 172 -27.35 4.30 8.77
N GLN A 173 -26.06 4.13 8.57
CA GLN A 173 -25.02 4.57 9.52
C GLN A 173 -24.61 6.04 9.31
N GLY A 174 -25.43 6.82 8.60
CA GLY A 174 -25.17 8.24 8.37
C GLY A 174 -24.23 8.52 7.20
N HIS A 175 -24.03 7.55 6.29
CA HIS A 175 -23.39 7.74 4.98
C HIS A 175 -22.07 8.51 5.03
N LYS A 176 -21.20 8.15 5.98
CA LYS A 176 -19.92 8.81 6.23
C LYS A 176 -19.03 8.82 4.98
N ASN A 177 -18.27 9.91 4.79
CA ASN A 177 -17.20 10.00 3.80
C ASN A 177 -15.87 9.56 4.42
N ASN A 178 -15.70 8.25 4.53
CA ASN A 178 -14.55 7.57 5.14
C ASN A 178 -13.83 6.69 4.11
#